data_AF-A0A7C1AKH8-F1
#
_entry.id   AF-A0A7C1AKH8-F1
#
_cell.length_a   1.000
_cell.length_b   1.000
_cell.length_c   1.000
_cell.angle_alpha   90.00
_cell.angle_beta   90.00
_cell.angle_gamma   90.00
#
_symmetry.space_group_name_H-M   'P 1'
#
loop_
_entity.id
_entity.type
_entity.pdbx_description
1 polymer ?
#
loop_
_entity_poly.entity_id
_entity_poly.type
_entity_poly.pdbx_seq_one_letter_code
_entity_poly.pdbx_strand_id
1 'polypeptide(L)'
;MKNKLVEQENLSVGEEELAASFANIAESAKEDVEEIRKYYYNNKHRDELKDQLEEEKIFARLMENAEINEVNIQSQPENIIQTV
;
A
#
# COMPACT_ATOMS: atom_id res chain seq x y z
N MET A 1 5.23 -0.34 -16.85
CA MET A 1 6.30 -0.91 -16.01
C MET A 1 5.69 -1.84 -14.96
N LYS A 2 4.75 -1.34 -14.13
CA LYS A 2 3.91 -2.12 -13.20
C LYS A 2 3.47 -3.49 -13.74
N ASN A 3 2.69 -3.52 -14.82
CA ASN A 3 2.10 -4.77 -15.33
C ASN A 3 3.14 -5.86 -15.68
N LYS A 4 4.33 -5.45 -16.17
CA LYS A 4 5.41 -6.40 -16.45
C LYS A 4 5.94 -7.03 -15.17
N LEU A 5 6.09 -6.23 -14.11
CA LEU A 5 6.55 -6.71 -12.81
C LEU A 5 5.51 -7.62 -12.14
N VAL A 6 4.21 -7.27 -12.25
CA VAL A 6 3.11 -8.12 -11.76
C VAL A 6 3.15 -9.50 -12.39
N GLU A 7 3.35 -9.57 -13.71
CA GLU A 7 3.44 -10.83 -14.46
C GLU A 7 4.71 -11.62 -14.10
N GLN A 8 5.88 -10.98 -14.13
CA GLN A 8 7.16 -11.66 -13.91
C GLN A 8 7.30 -12.22 -12.48
N GLU A 9 6.80 -11.50 -11.49
CA GLU A 9 6.96 -11.84 -10.07
C GLU A 9 5.71 -12.53 -9.48
N ASN A 10 4.71 -12.86 -10.32
CA ASN A 10 3.44 -13.47 -9.94
C ASN A 10 2.70 -12.70 -8.83
N LEU A 11 2.61 -11.38 -8.97
CA LEU A 11 2.03 -10.48 -7.95
C LEU A 11 0.55 -10.17 -8.17
N SER A 12 -0.12 -10.78 -9.15
CA SER A 12 -1.52 -10.44 -9.41
C SER A 12 -2.39 -10.75 -8.21
N VAL A 13 -3.41 -9.93 -8.03
CA VAL A 13 -4.34 -10.03 -6.91
C VAL A 13 -5.52 -10.92 -7.28
N GLY A 14 -5.74 -11.95 -6.45
CA GLY A 14 -6.84 -12.91 -6.59
C GLY A 14 -8.12 -12.51 -5.84
N GLU A 15 -9.17 -13.31 -6.00
CA GLU A 15 -10.46 -13.09 -5.32
C GLU A 15 -10.35 -13.20 -3.80
N GLU A 16 -9.52 -14.11 -3.29
CA GLU A 16 -9.34 -14.28 -1.83
C GLU A 16 -8.66 -13.05 -1.20
N GLU A 17 -7.66 -12.49 -1.87
CA GLU A 17 -6.97 -11.26 -1.44
C GLU A 17 -7.91 -10.06 -1.49
N LEU A 18 -8.77 -9.96 -2.52
CA LEU A 18 -9.81 -8.94 -2.58
C LEU A 18 -10.83 -9.10 -1.46
N ALA A 19 -11.28 -10.33 -1.18
CA ALA A 19 -12.22 -10.62 -0.10
C ALA A 19 -11.64 -10.26 1.27
N ALA A 20 -10.36 -10.54 1.50
CA ALA A 20 -9.64 -10.14 2.71
C ALA A 20 -9.55 -8.61 2.81
N SER A 21 -9.26 -7.92 1.71
CA SER A 21 -9.22 -6.46 1.66
C SER A 21 -10.58 -5.84 1.99
N PHE A 22 -11.69 -6.39 1.49
CA PHE A 22 -13.03 -5.92 1.87
C PHE A 22 -13.30 -6.04 3.37
N ALA A 23 -12.86 -7.13 4.00
CA ALA A 23 -12.98 -7.29 5.44
C ALA A 23 -12.18 -6.23 6.21
N ASN A 24 -10.94 -5.95 5.80
CA ASN A 24 -10.10 -4.92 6.41
C ASN A 24 -10.69 -3.50 6.25
N ILE A 25 -11.25 -3.21 5.07
CA ILE A 25 -11.92 -1.94 4.78
C ILE A 25 -13.17 -1.80 5.66
N ALA A 26 -14.00 -2.84 5.76
CA ALA A 26 -15.19 -2.86 6.60
C ALA A 26 -14.86 -2.61 8.08
N GLU A 27 -13.82 -3.27 8.59
CA GLU A 27 -13.35 -3.07 9.96
C GLU A 27 -12.88 -1.63 10.20
N SER A 28 -12.08 -1.08 9.28
CA SER A 28 -11.54 0.28 9.38
C SER A 28 -12.63 1.35 9.29
N ALA A 29 -13.61 1.14 8.40
CA ALA A 29 -14.75 2.03 8.21
C ALA A 29 -15.84 1.87 9.30
N LYS A 30 -15.79 0.79 10.10
CA LYS A 30 -16.85 0.36 11.02
C LYS A 30 -18.18 0.14 10.31
N GLU A 31 -18.12 -0.42 9.11
CA GLU A 31 -19.25 -0.77 8.27
C GLU A 31 -19.40 -2.29 8.14
N ASP A 32 -20.56 -2.73 7.62
CA ASP A 32 -20.80 -4.14 7.34
C ASP A 32 -20.05 -4.58 6.07
N VAL A 33 -19.44 -5.77 6.12
CA VAL A 33 -18.64 -6.28 4.99
C VAL A 33 -19.47 -6.51 3.72
N GLU A 34 -20.77 -6.81 3.83
CA GLU A 34 -21.64 -6.95 2.67
C GLU A 34 -21.92 -5.60 2.00
N GLU A 35 -22.00 -4.51 2.76
CA GLU A 35 -22.13 -3.16 2.19
C GLU A 35 -20.86 -2.74 1.44
N ILE A 36 -19.68 -3.05 1.99
CA ILE A 36 -18.40 -2.87 1.29
C ILE A 36 -18.36 -3.71 0.01
N ARG A 37 -18.75 -5.00 0.06
CA ARG A 37 -18.79 -5.85 -1.15
C ARG A 37 -19.74 -5.29 -2.20
N LYS A 38 -20.90 -4.76 -1.82
CA LYS A 38 -21.83 -4.11 -2.76
C LYS A 38 -21.20 -2.88 -3.42
N TYR A 39 -20.49 -2.06 -2.65
CA TYR A 39 -19.79 -0.89 -3.20
C TYR A 39 -18.76 -1.30 -4.27
N TYR A 40 -17.97 -2.34 -3.99
CA TYR A 40 -16.97 -2.89 -4.90
C TYR A 40 -17.54 -3.88 -5.93
N TYR A 41 -18.85 -4.12 -5.96
CA TYR A 41 -19.47 -4.94 -7.01
C TYR A 41 -19.33 -4.28 -8.39
N ASN A 42 -19.27 -2.95 -8.43
CA ASN A 42 -18.98 -2.21 -9.66
C ASN A 42 -17.51 -2.44 -10.06
N ASN A 43 -17.30 -2.98 -11.27
CA ASN A 43 -15.97 -3.29 -11.80
C ASN A 43 -14.96 -2.15 -11.64
N LYS A 44 -15.35 -0.89 -11.85
CA LYS A 44 -14.41 0.24 -11.74
C LYS A 44 -13.74 0.35 -10.36
N HIS A 45 -14.51 0.34 -9.28
CA HIS A 45 -13.95 0.45 -7.92
C HIS A 45 -13.16 -0.79 -7.53
N ARG A 46 -13.62 -1.95 -7.99
CA ARG A 46 -12.92 -3.21 -7.80
C ARG A 46 -11.57 -3.24 -8.50
N ASP A 47 -11.51 -2.75 -9.73
CA ASP A 47 -10.30 -2.67 -10.53
C ASP A 47 -9.33 -1.67 -9.91
N GLU A 48 -9.81 -0.52 -9.43
CA GLU A 48 -9.01 0.45 -8.67
C GLU A 48 -8.40 -0.16 -7.40
N LEU A 49 -9.19 -0.91 -6.62
CA LEU A 49 -8.68 -1.59 -5.42
C LEU A 49 -7.66 -2.67 -5.79
N LYS A 50 -7.95 -3.44 -6.84
CA LYS A 50 -7.02 -4.45 -7.34
C LYS A 50 -5.69 -3.81 -7.74
N ASP A 51 -5.74 -2.69 -8.45
CA ASP A 51 -4.57 -1.94 -8.85
C ASP A 51 -3.75 -1.46 -7.65
N GLN A 52 -4.39 -0.97 -6.59
CA GLN A 52 -3.72 -0.55 -5.35
C GLN A 52 -3.03 -1.73 -4.65
N LEU A 53 -3.73 -2.86 -4.52
CA LEU A 53 -3.16 -4.06 -3.89
C LEU A 53 -1.97 -4.62 -4.68
N GLU A 54 -2.01 -4.58 -6.02
CA GLU A 54 -0.87 -4.96 -6.86
C GLU A 54 0.32 -4.01 -6.69
N GLU A 55 0.07 -2.70 -6.47
CA GLU A 55 1.14 -1.74 -6.16
C GLU A 55 1.78 -1.98 -4.80
N GLU A 56 0.99 -2.28 -3.77
CA GLU A 56 1.50 -2.64 -2.45
C GLU A 56 2.40 -3.89 -2.52
N LYS A 57 1.97 -4.92 -3.26
CA LYS A 57 2.78 -6.14 -3.50
C LYS A 57 4.08 -5.83 -4.24
N ILE A 58 4.05 -4.91 -5.21
CA ILE A 58 5.25 -4.43 -5.90
C ILE A 58 6.20 -3.73 -4.92
N PHE A 59 5.70 -2.80 -4.11
CA PHE A 59 6.54 -2.09 -3.14
C PHE A 59 7.17 -3.04 -2.13
N ALA A 60 6.39 -4.00 -1.61
CA ALA A 60 6.90 -5.04 -0.72
C ALA A 60 8.04 -5.82 -1.39
N ARG A 61 7.84 -6.29 -2.63
CA ARG A 61 8.88 -7.02 -3.38
C ARG A 61 10.12 -6.18 -3.64
N LEU A 62 9.95 -4.89 -3.96
CA LEU A 62 11.08 -3.98 -4.17
C LEU A 62 11.87 -3.78 -2.87
N MET A 63 11.19 -3.59 -1.73
CA MET A 63 11.86 -3.46 -0.43
C MET A 63 12.60 -4.74 -0.01
N GLU A 64 12.01 -5.92 -0.24
CA GLU A 64 12.65 -7.22 0.03
C GLU A 64 13.99 -7.39 -0.71
N ASN A 65 14.14 -6.76 -1.88
CA ASN A 65 15.31 -6.88 -2.74
C ASN A 65 16.20 -5.63 -2.73
N ALA A 66 15.82 -4.58 -2.00
CA ALA A 66 16.57 -3.33 -1.96
C ALA A 66 17.73 -3.42 -0.96
N GLU A 67 18.84 -2.78 -1.31
CA GLU A 67 19.90 -2.48 -0.34
C GLU A 67 19.45 -1.29 0.52
N ILE A 68 19.19 -1.54 1.81
CA ILE A 68 18.77 -0.51 2.75
C ILE A 68 20.00 0.06 3.46
N ASN A 69 20.27 1.34 3.23
CA ASN A 69 21.35 2.08 3.89
C ASN A 69 20.78 2.93 5.02
N GLU A 70 21.06 2.54 6.28
CA GLU A 70 20.71 3.36 7.44
C GLU A 70 21.63 4.57 7.53
N VAL A 71 21.05 5.76 7.70
CA VAL A 71 21.79 7.02 7.86
C VAL A 71 21.45 7.66 9.20
N ASN A 72 22.47 8.17 9.90
CA ASN A 72 22.27 8.90 11.13
C ASN A 72 21.97 10.38 10.81
N ILE A 73 20.77 10.83 11.16
CA ILE A 73 20.37 12.23 10.99
C ILE A 73 20.93 13.05 12.15
N GLN A 74 22.06 13.72 11.94
CA GLN A 74 22.57 14.68 12.90
C GLN A 74 21.74 15.97 12.84
N SER A 75 20.99 16.25 13.90
CA SER A 75 20.33 17.54 14.11
C SER A 75 21.40 18.63 14.22
N GLN A 76 21.42 19.60 13.31
CA GLN A 76 22.29 20.78 13.44
C GLN A 76 21.83 21.58 14.67
N PRO A 77 22.73 21.94 15.62
CA PRO A 77 22.35 22.82 16.72
C PRO A 77 22.01 24.21 16.18
N GLU A 78 20.84 24.73 16.53
CA GLU A 78 20.45 26.11 16.25
C GLU A 78 21.49 27.06 16.88
N ASN A 79 22.13 27.90 16.06
CA ASN A 79 22.93 29.02 16.55
C ASN A 79 22.00 30.02 17.24
N ILE A 80 21.84 29.89 18.56
CA ILE A 80 21.24 30.95 19.37
C ILE A 80 22.26 32.08 19.44
N ILE A 81 22.05 33.12 18.63
CA ILE A 81 22.77 34.39 18.77
C ILE A 81 22.36 34.98 20.13
N GLN A 82 23.26 34.94 21.12
CA GLN A 82 23.15 35.76 22.32
C GLN A 82 23.55 37.18 21.97
N THR A 83 22.56 38.06 21.78
CA THR A 83 22.79 39.50 21.76
C THR A 83 22.93 39.99 23.20
N VAL A 84 24.06 40.66 23.45
CA VAL A 84 24.46 41.33 24.70
C VAL A 84 23.67 42.62 24.91
#